data_AF-A0A411MFK1-F1
#
_entry.id   AF-A0A411MFK1-F1
#
_cell.length_a   1.000
_cell.length_b   1.000
_cell.length_c   1.000
_cell.angle_alpha   90.00
_cell.angle_beta   90.00
_cell.angle_gamma   90.00
#
_symmetry.space_group_name_H-M   'P 1'
#
loop_
_entity.id
_entity.type
_entity.pdbx_description
1 polymer ?
#
loop_
_entity_poly.entity_id
_entity_poly.type
_entity_poly.pdbx_seq_one_letter_code
_entity_poly.pdbx_strand_id
1 'polypeptide(L)'
;MGEKNIIVDRGIPPGGGSGASAGNVFGGFWGSGNIGSVIGSVTVSIDGVSRPTGPAFNAAIVFNSTIVESVLSGYGWPSIDAYYDLGMSVWGILPYQILEVRDEVHGSFVRKERALPAELDAEQRAAEAAAGSNAALSPGQRLERSIGIVKAMMAKRDELIKFNRLRLSTSPGSELIERNIDKMVAELKKLDDEQIPPAIDQVLDVMSAGLSLHVDLTANAMLQEKLDKLQAQAREVAEQEAYKSAVSFASDVGKEVASRFGAQMAKAADELKKDITGKTVKSYDQAMQAFEKLARNPGFKMNQKDTAAIAQALNALDVATYADNAMRLGKAFGVTGKAVQATTLAQKAASGFSTGEWKPFFLELESIAVGALVGAAAGAVLGAGLALVLAPGLAAGAGIIASGVILAAVSSYIDAQAMESFNQMVLNAVAS
;
A
#
# COMPACT_ATOMS: atom_id res chain seq x y z
N MET A 1 37.21 17.22 46.68
CA MET A 1 37.15 18.50 45.93
C MET A 1 37.86 18.27 44.60
N GLY A 2 37.19 18.61 43.50
CA GLY A 2 37.72 18.41 42.15
C GLY A 2 36.61 18.59 41.13
N GLU A 3 36.39 19.83 40.71
CA GLU A 3 35.48 20.24 39.64
C GLU A 3 35.86 19.55 38.32
N LYS A 4 34.86 19.09 37.57
CA LYS A 4 35.02 18.75 36.16
C LYS A 4 34.02 19.57 35.34
N ASN A 5 34.56 20.61 34.72
CA ASN A 5 33.96 21.35 33.62
C ASN A 5 33.65 20.39 32.45
N ILE A 6 32.40 20.41 31.97
CA ILE A 6 32.07 19.94 30.62
C ILE A 6 31.55 21.17 29.86
N ILE A 7 32.41 21.66 28.96
CA ILE A 7 32.09 22.67 27.96
C ILE A 7 31.34 21.97 26.83
N VAL A 8 30.11 22.40 26.54
CA VAL A 8 29.40 22.02 25.31
C VAL A 8 29.42 23.20 24.36
N ASP A 9 30.18 23.01 23.28
CA ASP A 9 30.37 23.92 22.17
C ASP A 9 29.04 24.22 21.47
N ARG A 10 28.70 25.52 21.34
CA ARG A 10 27.54 26.02 20.59
C ARG A 10 28.05 26.71 19.34
N GLY A 11 28.19 25.95 18.26
CA GLY A 11 28.53 26.47 16.94
C GLY A 11 27.45 27.41 16.40
N ILE A 12 27.75 28.70 16.40
CA ILE A 12 27.03 29.75 15.66
C ILE A 12 27.51 29.71 14.20
N PRO A 13 26.64 29.66 13.17
CA PRO A 13 27.07 29.88 11.79
C PRO A 13 27.09 31.39 11.47
N PRO A 14 28.16 31.93 10.86
CA PRO A 14 28.15 33.31 10.39
C PRO A 14 27.44 33.43 9.03
N GLY A 15 26.73 34.55 8.84
CA GLY A 15 26.00 34.85 7.61
C GLY A 15 26.84 35.51 6.52
N GLY A 16 26.26 35.53 5.31
CA GLY A 16 26.51 36.56 4.28
C GLY A 16 26.87 36.03 2.88
N GLY A 17 26.03 36.37 1.87
CA GLY A 17 26.53 36.71 0.53
C GLY A 17 26.09 35.90 -0.70
N SER A 18 24.86 36.15 -1.18
CA SER A 18 24.35 36.24 -2.56
C SER A 18 25.13 35.69 -3.78
N GLY A 19 24.40 35.01 -4.69
CA GLY A 19 24.70 35.00 -6.14
C GLY A 19 23.88 34.03 -7.02
N ALA A 20 22.99 34.61 -7.86
CA ALA A 20 22.49 34.13 -9.17
C ALA A 20 21.32 33.10 -9.30
N SER A 21 20.10 33.66 -9.37
CA SER A 21 19.10 33.60 -10.47
C SER A 21 18.76 32.32 -11.27
N ALA A 22 17.45 32.03 -11.22
CA ALA A 22 16.48 31.84 -12.33
C ALA A 22 16.25 30.45 -12.97
N GLY A 23 14.98 30.00 -12.90
CA GLY A 23 14.45 28.90 -13.71
C GLY A 23 13.08 28.38 -13.26
N ASN A 24 12.03 29.21 -13.32
CA ASN A 24 10.61 28.83 -13.21
C ASN A 24 10.23 27.66 -14.14
N VAL A 25 9.47 26.65 -13.67
CA VAL A 25 8.28 26.10 -14.35
C VAL A 25 7.35 25.44 -13.29
N PHE A 26 6.04 25.61 -13.48
CA PHE A 26 4.88 25.07 -12.74
C PHE A 26 4.31 25.90 -11.59
N GLY A 27 3.72 27.02 -11.99
CA GLY A 27 2.58 27.62 -11.29
C GLY A 27 1.26 26.94 -11.63
N GLY A 28 0.28 27.13 -10.75
CA GLY A 28 -1.15 27.13 -11.11
C GLY A 28 -2.01 26.04 -10.49
N PHE A 29 -2.25 26.08 -9.18
CA PHE A 29 -3.51 25.58 -8.61
C PHE A 29 -3.82 26.23 -7.24
N TRP A 30 -3.94 27.57 -7.22
CA TRP A 30 -4.53 28.29 -6.08
C TRP A 30 -6.00 28.55 -6.39
N GLY A 31 -6.84 27.60 -5.97
CA GLY A 31 -8.27 27.81 -5.79
C GLY A 31 -8.53 28.12 -4.33
N SER A 32 -8.80 29.40 -4.05
CA SER A 32 -9.33 29.91 -2.79
C SER A 32 -10.53 29.09 -2.32
N GLY A 33 -10.32 28.23 -1.33
CA GLY A 33 -11.36 27.51 -0.60
C GLY A 33 -11.15 27.72 0.89
N ASN A 34 -12.09 28.41 1.52
CA ASN A 34 -12.24 28.52 2.97
C ASN A 34 -12.00 27.15 3.65
N ILE A 35 -10.93 27.02 4.44
CA ILE A 35 -10.84 25.99 5.48
C ILE A 35 -11.28 26.66 6.79
N GLY A 36 -12.55 27.05 6.79
CA GLY A 36 -13.31 27.21 8.03
C GLY A 36 -13.71 25.81 8.50
N SER A 37 -13.50 25.53 9.79
CA SER A 37 -14.08 24.42 10.54
C SER A 37 -13.94 23.01 9.94
N VAL A 38 -12.83 22.34 10.24
CA VAL A 38 -12.89 20.90 10.55
C VAL A 38 -12.22 20.70 11.90
N ILE A 39 -12.90 21.21 12.94
CA ILE A 39 -12.76 20.70 14.30
C ILE A 39 -13.45 19.33 14.28
N GLY A 40 -12.73 18.32 13.83
CA GLY A 40 -13.14 16.93 13.99
C GLY A 40 -12.82 16.52 15.42
N SER A 41 -13.84 16.45 16.28
CA SER A 41 -13.73 15.83 17.59
C SER A 41 -13.38 14.35 17.41
N VAL A 42 -12.12 13.98 17.58
CA VAL A 42 -11.72 12.57 17.64
C VAL A 42 -11.98 12.07 19.06
N THR A 43 -13.07 11.34 19.24
CA THR A 43 -13.36 10.62 20.48
C THR A 43 -12.60 9.29 20.45
N VAL A 44 -11.51 9.16 21.22
CA VAL A 44 -10.85 7.87 21.44
C VAL A 44 -11.28 7.34 22.79
N SER A 45 -12.01 6.21 22.76
CA SER A 45 -12.37 5.45 23.95
C SER A 45 -11.12 4.80 24.54
N ILE A 46 -10.84 5.08 25.80
CA ILE A 46 -9.85 4.35 26.59
C ILE A 46 -10.59 3.09 27.09
N ASP A 47 -10.27 1.95 26.51
CA ASP A 47 -10.57 0.58 26.98
C ASP A 47 -11.98 0.00 26.79
N GLY A 48 -12.83 0.56 25.91
CA GLY A 48 -14.10 -0.11 25.56
C GLY A 48 -15.12 -0.21 26.70
N VAL A 49 -14.91 0.53 27.79
CA VAL A 49 -15.87 0.67 28.90
C VAL A 49 -16.46 2.08 28.86
N SER A 50 -17.77 2.18 28.60
CA SER A 50 -18.52 3.42 28.65
C SER A 50 -18.53 3.98 30.08
N ARG A 51 -17.76 5.04 30.32
CA ARG A 51 -17.91 5.93 31.48
C ARG A 51 -18.53 7.26 31.05
N PRO A 52 -19.20 8.00 31.96
CA PRO A 52 -19.87 9.25 31.63
C PRO A 52 -18.88 10.21 30.97
N THR A 53 -19.31 10.70 29.82
CA THR A 53 -18.60 11.55 28.87
C THR A 53 -17.99 12.78 29.52
N GLY A 54 -16.67 12.77 29.76
CA GLY A 54 -15.89 14.00 29.83
C GLY A 54 -15.65 14.53 28.42
N PRO A 55 -15.63 15.86 28.20
CA PRO A 55 -15.40 16.41 26.87
C PRO A 55 -14.00 16.03 26.36
N ALA A 56 -13.90 15.72 25.06
CA ALA A 56 -12.61 15.50 24.40
C ALA A 56 -11.72 16.74 24.56
N PHE A 57 -10.43 16.53 24.85
CA PHE A 57 -9.46 17.61 25.01
C PHE A 57 -9.41 18.49 23.75
N ASN A 58 -9.85 19.74 23.89
CA ASN A 58 -9.90 20.72 22.80
C ASN A 58 -8.93 21.86 23.14
N ALA A 59 -7.78 21.87 22.47
CA ALA A 59 -6.72 22.86 22.69
C ALA A 59 -7.18 24.30 22.43
N ALA A 60 -8.22 24.51 21.62
CA ALA A 60 -8.76 25.84 21.31
C ALA A 60 -9.60 26.45 22.45
N ILE A 61 -10.03 25.67 23.44
CA ILE A 61 -10.88 26.13 24.55
C ILE A 61 -10.05 26.74 25.71
N VAL A 62 -8.76 26.44 25.79
CA VAL A 62 -7.95 26.76 26.99
C VAL A 62 -7.37 28.19 26.98
N PHE A 63 -7.34 28.89 25.84
CA PHE A 63 -6.51 30.09 25.69
C PHE A 63 -7.26 31.25 25.02
N ASN A 64 -7.74 32.21 25.82
CA ASN A 64 -8.11 33.54 25.33
C ASN A 64 -7.55 34.65 26.22
N SER A 65 -7.16 35.75 25.54
CA SER A 65 -6.74 37.11 25.93
C SER A 65 -5.36 37.39 26.58
N THR A 66 -4.40 37.75 25.70
CA THR A 66 -3.60 39.01 25.54
C THR A 66 -2.64 39.58 26.63
N ILE A 67 -1.35 39.65 26.20
CA ILE A 67 -0.18 40.56 26.47
C ILE A 67 0.67 40.25 27.72
N VAL A 68 1.83 39.56 27.71
CA VAL A 68 3.16 39.64 27.00
C VAL A 68 4.14 40.62 27.68
N GLU A 69 5.23 40.11 28.31
CA GLU A 69 6.65 40.61 28.27
C GLU A 69 7.63 40.18 29.41
N SER A 70 7.35 39.27 30.35
CA SER A 70 8.26 38.93 31.47
C SER A 70 8.96 37.54 31.52
N VAL A 71 8.68 36.57 30.65
CA VAL A 71 9.19 35.17 30.82
C VAL A 71 10.36 34.77 29.90
N LEU A 72 10.90 35.68 29.08
CA LEU A 72 11.93 35.35 28.07
C LEU A 72 13.38 35.15 28.56
N SER A 73 13.65 34.87 29.85
CA SER A 73 15.05 34.74 30.32
C SER A 73 15.46 33.37 30.86
N GLY A 74 14.60 32.35 30.83
CA GLY A 74 15.01 30.97 31.14
C GLY A 74 15.46 30.75 32.59
N TYR A 75 15.18 31.68 33.49
CA TYR A 75 15.17 31.43 34.91
C TYR A 75 13.79 30.86 35.24
N GLY A 76 13.76 29.73 35.96
CA GLY A 76 12.50 29.19 36.47
C GLY A 76 11.76 30.23 37.33
N TRP A 77 10.57 29.86 37.81
CA TRP A 77 9.80 30.70 38.72
C TRP A 77 10.70 31.25 39.84
N PRO A 78 10.74 32.58 40.07
CA PRO A 78 11.43 33.13 41.22
C PRO A 78 10.94 32.43 42.50
N SER A 79 11.82 32.22 43.48
CA SER A 79 11.37 31.69 44.77
C SER A 79 10.35 32.65 45.37
N ILE A 80 9.39 32.12 46.14
CA ILE A 80 8.41 32.92 46.87
C ILE A 80 9.09 34.00 47.71
N ASP A 81 10.22 33.66 48.32
CA ASP A 81 11.07 34.56 49.09
C ASP A 81 11.58 35.75 48.24
N ALA A 82 11.90 35.52 46.96
CA ALA A 82 12.35 36.59 46.08
C ALA A 82 11.27 37.66 45.83
N TYR A 83 9.99 37.31 45.87
CA TYR A 83 8.91 38.31 45.77
C TYR A 83 8.77 39.10 47.07
N TYR A 84 8.86 38.41 48.21
CA TYR A 84 8.80 39.05 49.52
C TYR A 84 9.99 39.99 49.75
N ASP A 85 11.19 39.61 49.33
CA ASP A 85 12.40 40.44 49.37
C ASP A 85 12.29 41.70 48.51
N LEU A 86 11.50 41.65 47.43
CA LEU A 86 11.21 42.79 46.55
C LEU A 86 10.00 43.62 47.01
N GLY A 87 9.41 43.31 48.17
CA GLY A 87 8.24 44.00 48.70
C GLY A 87 6.96 43.76 47.88
N MET A 88 6.94 42.71 47.06
CA MET A 88 5.83 42.35 46.20
C MET A 88 5.03 41.18 46.79
N SER A 89 3.71 41.20 46.58
CA SER A 89 2.85 40.08 46.95
C SER A 89 2.86 39.03 45.84
N VAL A 90 3.35 37.82 46.15
CA VAL A 90 3.26 36.64 45.26
C VAL A 90 1.85 36.47 44.71
N TRP A 91 0.84 36.61 45.57
CA TRP A 91 -0.57 36.39 45.20
C TRP A 91 -1.14 37.42 44.21
N GLY A 92 -0.53 38.60 44.11
CA GLY A 92 -0.89 39.61 43.11
C GLY A 92 -0.27 39.37 41.73
N ILE A 93 0.88 38.69 41.69
CA ILE A 93 1.70 38.52 40.48
C ILE A 93 1.51 37.13 39.85
N LEU A 94 1.32 36.10 40.68
CA LEU A 94 1.17 34.71 40.28
C LEU A 94 0.13 34.46 39.15
N PRO A 95 -1.06 35.11 39.15
CA PRO A 95 -2.02 34.94 38.04
C PRO A 95 -1.46 35.38 36.68
N TYR A 96 -0.71 36.48 36.63
CA TYR A 96 -0.13 37.03 35.40
C TYR A 96 1.00 36.16 34.86
N GLN A 97 1.83 35.63 35.76
CA GLN A 97 2.90 34.73 35.37
C GLN A 97 2.36 33.39 34.84
N ILE A 98 1.28 32.87 35.43
CA ILE A 98 0.62 31.65 34.93
C ILE A 98 0.07 31.90 33.52
N LEU A 99 -0.51 33.08 33.26
CA LEU A 99 -0.98 33.48 31.93
C LEU A 99 0.16 33.56 30.91
N GLU A 100 1.28 34.17 31.27
CA GLU A 100 2.39 34.36 30.35
C GLU A 100 3.06 33.03 29.96
N VAL A 101 3.37 32.18 30.93
CA VAL A 101 3.96 30.86 30.65
C VAL A 101 3.05 30.04 29.75
N ARG A 102 1.73 30.13 29.99
CA ARG A 102 0.72 29.47 29.18
C ARG A 102 0.71 29.96 27.73
N ASP A 103 0.79 31.27 27.52
CA ASP A 103 0.87 31.87 26.20
C ASP A 103 2.17 31.53 25.47
N GLU A 104 3.30 31.46 26.18
CA GLU A 104 4.58 31.03 25.61
C GLU A 104 4.54 29.56 25.16
N VAL A 105 4.03 28.68 26.03
CA VAL A 105 3.86 27.25 25.74
C VAL A 105 2.94 27.07 24.52
N HIS A 106 1.82 27.80 24.46
CA HIS A 106 0.93 27.81 23.30
C HIS A 106 1.61 28.34 22.03
N GLY A 107 2.33 29.46 22.12
CA GLY A 107 3.06 30.03 20.99
C GLY A 107 4.12 29.07 20.45
N SER A 108 4.81 28.33 21.33
CA SER A 108 5.77 27.29 20.95
C SER A 108 5.10 26.14 20.20
N PHE A 109 3.90 25.73 20.63
CA PHE A 109 3.10 24.70 20.00
C PHE A 109 2.63 25.12 18.60
N VAL A 110 2.06 26.31 18.45
CA VAL A 110 1.59 26.82 17.15
C VAL A 110 2.74 26.89 16.14
N ARG A 111 3.94 27.27 16.58
CA ARG A 111 5.14 27.25 15.74
C ARG A 111 5.50 25.83 15.29
N LYS A 112 5.49 24.86 16.21
CA LYS A 112 5.76 23.44 15.89
C LYS A 112 4.70 22.86 14.95
N GLU A 113 3.43 23.07 15.22
CA GLU A 113 2.33 22.59 14.38
C GLU A 113 2.44 23.13 12.94
N ARG A 114 2.74 24.43 12.79
CA ARG A 114 2.94 25.05 11.48
C ARG A 114 4.17 24.54 10.75
N ALA A 115 5.24 24.21 11.46
CA ALA A 115 6.48 23.68 10.90
C ALA A 115 6.42 22.17 10.62
N LEU A 116 5.46 21.46 11.22
CA LEU A 116 5.40 20.01 11.26
C LEU A 116 5.49 19.33 9.88
N PRO A 117 4.80 19.79 8.81
CA PRO A 117 4.95 19.16 7.50
C PRO A 117 6.40 19.23 6.96
N ALA A 118 7.04 20.39 7.11
CA ALA A 118 8.41 20.59 6.65
C ALA A 118 9.43 19.80 7.50
N GLU A 119 9.18 19.67 8.80
CA GLU A 119 9.98 18.85 9.71
C GLU A 119 9.89 17.36 9.37
N LEU A 120 8.69 16.84 9.12
CA LEU A 120 8.50 15.43 8.71
C LEU A 120 9.20 15.14 7.38
N ASP A 121 9.12 16.05 6.41
CA ASP A 121 9.83 15.90 5.14
C ASP A 121 11.35 15.98 5.31
N ALA A 122 11.85 16.79 6.24
CA ALA A 122 13.27 16.86 6.56
C ALA A 122 13.75 15.58 7.28
N GLU A 123 12.99 15.07 8.26
CA GLU A 123 13.29 13.83 8.99
C GLU A 123 13.31 12.64 8.01
N GLN A 124 12.35 12.56 7.10
CA GLN A 124 12.37 11.53 6.06
C GLN A 124 13.58 11.65 5.14
N ARG A 125 13.89 12.85 4.63
CA ARG A 125 15.06 13.05 3.76
C ARG A 125 16.36 12.68 4.45
N ALA A 126 16.50 12.99 5.74
CA ALA A 126 17.65 12.60 6.55
C ALA A 126 17.72 11.06 6.71
N ALA A 127 16.59 10.40 6.98
CA ALA A 127 16.53 8.94 7.09
C ALA A 127 16.83 8.24 5.75
N GLU A 128 16.36 8.80 4.63
CA GLU A 128 16.67 8.30 3.28
C GLU A 128 18.16 8.48 2.96
N ALA A 129 18.75 9.61 3.32
CA ALA A 129 20.19 9.83 3.17
C ALA A 129 21.02 8.85 4.01
N ALA A 130 20.58 8.56 5.25
CA ALA A 130 21.23 7.59 6.14
C ALA A 130 21.12 6.14 5.62
N ALA A 131 20.06 5.81 4.87
CA ALA A 131 19.88 4.49 4.25
C ALA A 131 20.81 4.23 3.04
N GLY A 132 21.59 5.24 2.61
CA GLY A 132 22.57 5.14 1.54
C GLY A 132 21.99 5.33 0.14
N SER A 133 22.84 5.18 -0.88
CA SER A 133 22.49 5.50 -2.27
C SER A 133 21.33 4.66 -2.82
N ASN A 134 20.42 5.32 -3.55
CA ASN A 134 19.32 4.70 -4.27
C ASN A 134 19.66 4.38 -5.74
N ALA A 135 20.89 4.62 -6.19
CA ALA A 135 21.27 4.53 -7.60
C ALA A 135 21.13 3.13 -8.21
N ALA A 136 21.34 2.08 -7.40
CA ALA A 136 21.22 0.69 -7.82
C ALA A 136 19.82 0.08 -7.60
N LEU A 137 18.91 0.82 -6.96
CA LEU A 137 17.59 0.29 -6.58
C LEU A 137 16.57 0.48 -7.69
N SER A 138 15.75 -0.56 -7.93
CA SER A 138 14.58 -0.45 -8.80
C SER A 138 13.57 0.57 -8.23
N PRO A 139 12.65 1.10 -9.06
CA PRO A 139 11.56 1.94 -8.57
C PRO A 139 10.77 1.32 -7.42
N GLY A 140 10.45 0.02 -7.49
CA GLY A 140 9.77 -0.71 -6.41
C GLY A 140 10.59 -0.77 -5.13
N GLN A 141 11.89 -1.09 -5.22
CA GLN A 141 12.79 -1.15 -4.06
C GLN A 141 12.95 0.21 -3.37
N ARG A 142 12.96 1.31 -4.14
CA ARG A 142 12.99 2.67 -3.58
C ARG A 142 11.72 2.99 -2.80
N LEU A 143 10.56 2.57 -3.31
CA LEU A 143 9.28 2.74 -2.61
C LEU A 143 9.20 1.89 -1.34
N GLU A 144 9.61 0.62 -1.40
CA GLU A 144 9.66 -0.26 -0.21
C GLU A 144 10.56 0.31 0.89
N ARG A 145 11.73 0.84 0.51
CA ARG A 145 12.61 1.54 1.44
C ARG A 145 11.93 2.75 2.07
N SER A 146 11.29 3.61 1.27
CA SER A 146 10.57 4.79 1.77
C SER A 146 9.41 4.41 2.69
N ILE A 147 8.65 3.35 2.36
CA ILE A 147 7.62 2.76 3.23
C ILE A 147 8.21 2.32 4.56
N GLY A 148 9.35 1.64 4.55
CA GLY A 148 10.05 1.21 5.76
C GLY A 148 10.47 2.39 6.64
N ILE A 149 10.98 3.47 6.03
CA ILE A 149 11.36 4.69 6.74
C ILE A 149 10.15 5.37 7.38
N VAL A 150 9.05 5.56 6.63
CA VAL A 150 7.83 6.18 7.16
C VAL A 150 7.26 5.34 8.31
N LYS A 151 7.25 4.00 8.20
CA LYS A 151 6.84 3.13 9.31
C LYS A 151 7.72 3.29 10.55
N ALA A 152 9.03 3.43 10.38
CA ALA A 152 9.95 3.65 11.49
C ALA A 152 9.71 5.02 12.16
N MET A 153 9.44 6.06 11.37
CA MET A 153 9.05 7.38 11.88
C MET A 153 7.75 7.32 12.70
N MET A 154 6.74 6.60 12.19
CA MET A 154 5.48 6.37 12.91
C MET A 154 5.70 5.62 14.23
N ALA A 155 6.50 4.55 14.22
CA ALA A 155 6.81 3.80 15.44
C ALA A 155 7.48 4.69 16.51
N LYS A 156 8.38 5.58 16.10
CA LYS A 156 9.00 6.56 17.00
C LYS A 156 7.96 7.53 17.59
N ARG A 157 7.00 7.99 16.78
CA ARG A 157 5.91 8.86 17.25
C ARG A 157 4.92 8.12 18.15
N ASP A 158 4.64 6.84 17.90
CA ASP A 158 3.81 6.01 18.77
C ASP A 158 4.39 5.86 20.17
N GLU A 159 5.72 5.73 20.31
CA GLU A 159 6.39 5.72 21.61
C GLU A 159 6.22 7.06 22.35
N LEU A 160 6.34 8.20 21.64
CA LEU A 160 6.10 9.53 22.22
C LEU A 160 4.63 9.72 22.64
N ILE A 161 3.69 9.22 21.85
CA ILE A 161 2.26 9.22 22.18
C ILE A 161 2.00 8.40 23.44
N LYS A 162 2.55 7.18 23.54
CA LYS A 162 2.43 6.34 24.74
C LYS A 162 3.01 7.05 25.96
N PHE A 163 4.20 7.62 25.83
CA PHE A 163 4.88 8.37 26.89
C PHE A 163 4.04 9.56 27.37
N ASN A 164 3.54 10.39 26.46
CA ASN A 164 2.72 11.55 26.82
C ASN A 164 1.36 11.14 27.40
N ARG A 165 0.72 10.07 26.89
CA ARG A 165 -0.49 9.50 27.50
C ARG A 165 -0.25 9.03 28.94
N LEU A 166 0.89 8.40 29.20
CA LEU A 166 1.25 7.96 30.55
C LEU A 166 1.37 9.15 31.50
N ARG A 167 2.10 10.22 31.12
CA ARG A 167 2.22 11.47 31.90
C ARG A 167 0.88 12.11 32.21
N LEU A 168 -0.05 12.09 31.25
CA LEU A 168 -1.41 12.60 31.45
C LEU A 168 -2.24 11.71 32.40
N SER A 169 -2.03 10.40 32.39
CA SER A 169 -2.74 9.44 33.25
C SER A 169 -2.26 9.41 34.69
N THR A 170 -0.99 9.70 34.94
CA THR A 170 -0.37 9.73 36.27
C THR A 170 -0.60 11.05 37.00
N SER A 171 -1.12 12.05 36.29
CA SER A 171 -1.50 13.34 36.84
C SER A 171 -2.99 13.36 37.12
N PRO A 172 -3.51 14.11 38.11
CA PRO A 172 -4.94 14.34 38.31
C PRO A 172 -5.56 15.12 37.13
N GLY A 173 -5.62 14.51 35.95
CA GLY A 173 -5.84 15.15 34.66
C GLY A 173 -7.30 15.48 34.33
N SER A 174 -8.26 15.14 35.20
CA SER A 174 -9.69 15.40 34.95
C SER A 174 -10.08 16.87 35.03
N GLU A 175 -9.19 17.76 35.48
CA GLU A 175 -9.54 19.16 35.76
C GLU A 175 -8.85 20.21 34.89
N LEU A 176 -7.95 19.90 33.95
CA LEU A 176 -7.22 20.98 33.22
C LEU A 176 -8.09 21.86 32.32
N ILE A 177 -9.20 21.32 31.80
CA ILE A 177 -10.17 22.09 31.00
C ILE A 177 -11.07 22.93 31.94
N GLU A 178 -11.23 22.52 33.20
CA GLU A 178 -12.11 23.15 34.19
C GLU A 178 -11.39 24.00 35.26
N ARG A 179 -10.05 23.92 35.32
CA ARG A 179 -9.14 24.72 36.15
C ARG A 179 -8.90 26.06 35.48
N ASN A 180 -9.82 27.00 35.71
CA ASN A 180 -9.53 28.40 35.48
C ASN A 180 -8.43 28.88 36.45
N ILE A 181 -7.78 29.99 36.11
CA ILE A 181 -6.68 30.56 36.91
C ILE A 181 -7.10 30.81 38.36
N ASP A 182 -8.35 31.21 38.58
CA ASP A 182 -8.90 31.45 39.92
C ASP A 182 -8.93 30.19 40.79
N LYS A 183 -9.32 29.03 40.24
CA LYS A 183 -9.28 27.75 40.95
C LYS A 183 -7.85 27.31 41.24
N MET A 184 -6.93 27.46 40.29
CA MET A 184 -5.52 27.12 40.49
C MET A 184 -4.91 27.97 41.62
N VAL A 185 -5.13 29.28 41.59
CA VAL A 185 -4.66 30.19 42.64
C VAL A 185 -5.31 29.85 43.99
N ALA A 186 -6.59 29.47 44.02
CA ALA A 186 -7.28 29.05 45.23
C ALA A 186 -6.75 27.73 45.82
N GLU A 187 -6.22 26.83 45.00
CA GLU A 187 -5.57 25.59 45.43
C GLU A 187 -4.16 25.84 45.93
N LEU A 188 -3.37 26.65 45.23
CA LEU A 188 -2.01 27.02 45.64
C LEU A 188 -2.02 27.74 47.00
N LYS A 189 -3.06 28.54 47.29
CA LYS A 189 -3.28 29.19 48.60
C LYS A 189 -3.48 28.22 49.78
N LYS A 190 -3.73 26.93 49.51
CA LYS A 190 -3.91 25.90 50.54
C LYS A 190 -2.63 25.12 50.83
N LEU A 191 -1.58 25.34 50.03
CA LEU A 191 -0.30 24.66 50.16
C LEU A 191 0.65 25.51 51.02
N ASP A 192 1.60 24.84 51.67
CA ASP A 192 2.76 25.53 52.25
C ASP A 192 3.60 26.15 51.13
N ASP A 193 4.27 27.26 51.41
CA ASP A 193 5.05 28.02 50.43
C ASP A 193 6.08 27.13 49.68
N GLU A 194 6.70 26.17 50.37
CA GLU A 194 7.66 25.22 49.77
C GLU A 194 7.02 24.26 48.74
N GLN A 195 5.71 24.03 48.81
CA GLN A 195 4.97 23.12 47.94
C GLN A 195 4.33 23.80 46.73
N ILE A 196 4.31 25.13 46.69
CA ILE A 196 3.74 25.91 45.59
C ILE A 196 4.54 25.75 44.28
N PRO A 197 5.89 25.85 44.26
CA PRO A 197 6.65 25.68 43.01
C PRO A 197 6.48 24.29 42.37
N PRO A 198 6.58 23.16 43.12
CA PRO A 198 6.32 21.83 42.58
C PRO A 198 4.91 21.65 41.99
N ALA A 199 3.89 22.28 42.60
CA ALA A 199 2.51 22.21 42.11
C ALA A 199 2.33 22.96 40.78
N ILE A 200 3.03 24.10 40.59
CA ILE A 200 3.02 24.84 39.33
C ILE A 200 3.76 24.06 38.23
N ASP A 201 4.92 23.49 38.55
CA ASP A 201 5.68 22.64 37.62
C ASP A 201 4.85 21.45 37.13
N GLN A 202 4.05 20.84 38.02
CA GLN A 202 3.13 19.76 37.64
C GLN A 202 2.06 20.22 36.63
N VAL A 203 1.50 21.43 36.77
CA VAL A 203 0.52 21.96 35.81
C VAL A 203 1.15 22.22 34.45
N LEU A 204 2.37 22.77 34.43
CA LEU A 204 3.13 23.02 33.21
C LEU A 204 3.54 21.72 32.50
N ASP A 205 3.95 20.72 33.28
CA ASP A 205 4.28 19.38 32.78
C ASP A 205 3.09 18.79 32.03
N VAL A 206 1.91 18.82 32.63
CA VAL A 206 0.69 18.26 32.04
C VAL A 206 0.24 19.03 30.80
N MET A 207 0.32 20.36 30.80
CA MET A 207 0.02 21.17 29.62
C MET A 207 0.98 20.88 28.46
N SER A 208 2.27 20.78 28.76
CA SER A 208 3.30 20.44 27.76
C SER A 208 3.08 19.04 27.19
N ALA A 209 2.68 18.07 28.03
CA ALA A 209 2.38 16.70 27.63
C ALA A 209 1.16 16.63 26.71
N GLY A 210 0.08 17.38 27.01
CA GLY A 210 -1.13 17.45 26.18
C GLY A 210 -0.87 18.05 24.80
N LEU A 211 -0.13 19.15 24.74
CA LEU A 211 0.24 19.79 23.47
C LEU A 211 1.20 18.91 22.65
N SER A 212 2.19 18.29 23.30
CA SER A 212 3.11 17.35 22.63
C SER A 212 2.35 16.15 22.08
N LEU A 213 1.42 15.59 22.85
CA LEU A 213 0.54 14.51 22.40
C LEU A 213 -0.26 14.92 21.16
N HIS A 214 -0.80 16.14 21.11
CA HIS A 214 -1.50 16.63 19.93
C HIS A 214 -0.58 16.71 18.71
N VAL A 215 0.61 17.30 18.84
CA VAL A 215 1.60 17.36 17.75
C VAL A 215 1.94 15.96 17.24
N ASP A 216 2.20 15.01 18.13
CA ASP A 216 2.57 13.65 17.75
C ASP A 216 1.41 12.89 17.07
N LEU A 217 0.18 13.10 17.53
CA LEU A 217 -1.03 12.55 16.88
C LEU A 217 -1.22 13.12 15.47
N THR A 218 -1.07 14.44 15.31
CA THR A 218 -1.15 15.11 14.01
C THR A 218 -0.04 14.63 13.08
N ALA A 219 1.18 14.48 13.59
CA ALA A 219 2.31 13.94 12.84
C ALA A 219 2.03 12.51 12.35
N ASN A 220 1.50 11.66 13.23
CA ASN A 220 1.14 10.29 12.87
C ASN A 220 0.04 10.22 11.82
N ALA A 221 -0.95 11.11 11.87
CA ALA A 221 -1.99 11.19 10.84
C ALA A 221 -1.40 11.56 9.47
N MET A 222 -0.48 12.54 9.43
CA MET A 222 0.22 12.93 8.19
C MET A 222 1.10 11.80 7.64
N LEU A 223 1.81 11.09 8.53
CA LEU A 223 2.64 9.94 8.13
C LEU A 223 1.80 8.77 7.63
N GLN A 224 0.62 8.53 8.22
CA GLN A 224 -0.32 7.53 7.74
C GLN A 224 -0.81 7.85 6.31
N GLU A 225 -1.20 9.11 6.05
CA GLU A 225 -1.59 9.54 4.70
C GLU A 225 -0.45 9.33 3.69
N LYS A 226 0.79 9.64 4.10
CA LYS A 226 1.99 9.42 3.29
C LYS A 226 2.24 7.93 3.04
N LEU A 227 2.08 7.09 4.05
CA LEU A 227 2.20 5.65 3.96
C LEU A 227 1.19 5.07 2.96
N ASP A 228 -0.06 5.52 3.02
CA ASP A 228 -1.12 5.07 2.10
C ASP A 228 -0.81 5.45 0.65
N LYS A 229 -0.31 6.69 0.42
CA LYS A 229 0.15 7.14 -0.91
C LYS A 229 1.32 6.31 -1.43
N LEU A 230 2.34 6.07 -0.60
CA LEU A 230 3.50 5.26 -0.98
C LEU A 230 3.11 3.81 -1.28
N GLN A 231 2.20 3.23 -0.50
CA GLN A 231 1.68 1.88 -0.74
C GLN A 231 0.87 1.80 -2.04
N ALA A 232 0.07 2.81 -2.35
CA ALA A 232 -0.64 2.89 -3.63
C ALA A 232 0.33 2.94 -4.82
N GLN A 233 1.37 3.79 -4.73
CA GLN A 233 2.42 3.86 -5.75
C GLN A 233 3.19 2.54 -5.88
N ALA A 234 3.51 1.87 -4.76
CA ALA A 234 4.20 0.59 -4.78
C ALA A 234 3.36 -0.49 -5.47
N ARG A 235 2.05 -0.51 -5.23
CA ARG A 235 1.12 -1.42 -5.92
C ARG A 235 1.06 -1.15 -7.41
N GLU A 236 1.00 0.11 -7.82
CA GLU A 236 0.98 0.50 -9.23
C GLU A 236 2.27 0.09 -9.95
N VAL A 237 3.44 0.37 -9.35
CA VAL A 237 4.73 -0.05 -9.91
C VAL A 237 4.83 -1.57 -10.00
N ALA A 238 4.43 -2.29 -8.95
CA ALA A 238 4.42 -3.75 -8.96
C ALA A 238 3.46 -4.31 -10.03
N GLU A 239 2.30 -3.67 -10.24
CA GLU A 239 1.36 -4.06 -11.28
C GLU A 239 1.93 -3.84 -12.68
N GLN A 240 2.58 -2.69 -12.92
CA GLN A 240 3.25 -2.38 -14.18
C GLN A 240 4.41 -3.35 -14.47
N GLU A 241 5.24 -3.66 -13.47
CA GLU A 241 6.33 -4.64 -13.61
C GLU A 241 5.78 -6.04 -13.88
N ALA A 242 4.73 -6.46 -13.17
CA ALA A 242 4.07 -7.73 -13.41
C ALA A 242 3.43 -7.79 -14.81
N TYR A 243 2.86 -6.68 -15.30
CA TYR A 243 2.32 -6.59 -16.66
C TYR A 243 3.43 -6.70 -17.71
N LYS A 244 4.54 -5.97 -17.55
CA LYS A 244 5.70 -6.07 -18.45
C LYS A 244 6.27 -7.49 -18.48
N SER A 245 6.41 -8.12 -17.32
CA SER A 245 6.86 -9.51 -17.18
C SER A 245 5.89 -10.50 -17.84
N ALA A 246 4.59 -10.29 -17.66
CA ALA A 246 3.54 -11.08 -18.32
C ALA A 246 3.60 -10.95 -19.85
N VAL A 247 3.74 -9.73 -20.38
CA VAL A 247 3.87 -9.49 -21.82
C VAL A 247 5.13 -10.14 -22.39
N SER A 248 6.27 -10.01 -21.69
CA SER A 248 7.51 -10.70 -22.08
C SER A 248 7.32 -12.22 -22.11
N PHE A 249 6.67 -12.77 -21.07
CA PHE A 249 6.36 -14.20 -21.01
C PHE A 249 5.47 -14.64 -22.18
N ALA A 250 4.40 -13.92 -22.49
CA ALA A 250 3.52 -14.24 -23.62
C ALA A 250 4.24 -14.19 -24.99
N SER A 251 5.22 -13.29 -25.13
CA SER A 251 6.11 -13.23 -26.29
C SER A 251 7.02 -14.47 -26.37
N ASP A 252 7.63 -14.85 -25.25
CA ASP A 252 8.49 -16.03 -25.18
C ASP A 252 7.72 -17.35 -25.35
N VAL A 253 6.44 -17.41 -24.96
CA VAL A 253 5.57 -18.57 -25.24
C VAL A 253 5.44 -18.84 -26.74
N GLY A 254 5.49 -17.82 -27.61
CA GLY A 254 5.52 -18.04 -29.06
C GLY A 254 6.76 -18.83 -29.50
N LYS A 255 7.92 -18.49 -28.93
CA LYS A 255 9.19 -19.20 -29.17
C LYS A 255 9.17 -20.61 -28.60
N GLU A 256 8.62 -20.78 -27.40
CA GLU A 256 8.50 -22.08 -26.74
C GLU A 256 7.59 -23.02 -27.54
N VAL A 257 6.44 -22.52 -28.00
CA VAL A 257 5.53 -23.26 -28.88
C VAL A 257 6.23 -23.62 -30.19
N ALA A 258 7.00 -22.69 -30.79
CA ALA A 258 7.76 -22.98 -32.00
C ALA A 258 8.79 -24.09 -31.80
N SER A 259 9.50 -24.07 -30.67
CA SER A 259 10.52 -25.05 -30.33
C SER A 259 9.94 -26.44 -30.05
N ARG A 260 8.78 -26.51 -29.38
CA ARG A 260 8.17 -27.80 -28.99
C ARG A 260 7.31 -28.41 -30.08
N PHE A 261 6.65 -27.57 -30.87
CA PHE A 261 5.57 -28.00 -31.75
C PHE A 261 5.71 -27.53 -33.21
N GLY A 262 6.77 -26.78 -33.51
CA GLY A 262 7.07 -26.30 -34.86
C GLY A 262 6.47 -24.92 -35.20
N ALA A 263 7.00 -24.33 -36.27
CA ALA A 263 6.71 -22.95 -36.67
C ALA A 263 5.22 -22.69 -36.99
N GLN A 264 4.52 -23.70 -37.52
CA GLN A 264 3.10 -23.56 -37.84
C GLN A 264 2.23 -23.37 -36.59
N MET A 265 2.56 -24.05 -35.48
CA MET A 265 1.77 -23.97 -34.25
C MET A 265 2.00 -22.64 -33.54
N ALA A 266 3.25 -22.18 -33.57
CA ALA A 266 3.61 -20.85 -33.08
C ALA A 266 2.88 -19.75 -33.87
N LYS A 267 2.84 -19.87 -35.20
CA LYS A 267 2.13 -18.91 -36.05
C LYS A 267 0.64 -18.84 -35.73
N ALA A 268 -0.04 -19.98 -35.63
CA ALA A 268 -1.46 -20.02 -35.28
C ALA A 268 -1.71 -19.50 -33.84
N ALA A 269 -0.82 -19.79 -32.89
CA ALA A 269 -0.89 -19.25 -31.54
C ALA A 269 -0.67 -17.73 -31.53
N ASP A 270 0.26 -17.19 -32.30
CA ASP A 270 0.51 -15.75 -32.39
C ASP A 270 -0.63 -15.02 -33.10
N GLU A 271 -1.27 -15.63 -34.11
CA GLU A 271 -2.49 -15.12 -34.74
C GLU A 271 -3.65 -15.02 -33.73
N LEU A 272 -3.79 -16.00 -32.83
CA LEU A 272 -4.77 -15.94 -31.74
C LEU A 272 -4.48 -14.84 -30.72
N LYS A 273 -3.20 -14.64 -30.36
CA LYS A 273 -2.79 -13.59 -29.42
C LYS A 273 -3.10 -12.19 -29.99
N LYS A 274 -3.04 -12.04 -31.31
CA LYS A 274 -3.26 -10.75 -31.96
C LYS A 274 -4.68 -10.26 -31.74
N ASP A 275 -4.77 -9.05 -31.18
CA ASP A 275 -6.02 -8.35 -30.88
C ASP A 275 -6.98 -9.21 -30.04
N ILE A 276 -6.44 -10.08 -29.17
CA ILE A 276 -7.26 -10.99 -28.34
C ILE A 276 -8.08 -10.23 -27.30
N THR A 277 -7.54 -9.14 -26.78
CA THR A 277 -8.23 -8.23 -25.87
C THR A 277 -9.37 -7.56 -26.61
N GLY A 278 -10.59 -7.70 -26.09
CA GLY A 278 -11.82 -7.17 -26.69
C GLY A 278 -12.54 -8.16 -27.61
N LYS A 279 -11.94 -9.31 -27.97
CA LYS A 279 -12.66 -10.34 -28.74
C LYS A 279 -13.76 -10.97 -27.89
N THR A 280 -14.91 -11.16 -28.51
CA THR A 280 -16.02 -11.90 -27.91
C THR A 280 -15.75 -13.39 -27.99
N VAL A 281 -16.11 -14.10 -26.92
CA VAL A 281 -16.06 -15.55 -26.86
C VAL A 281 -17.40 -16.09 -27.39
N LYS A 282 -17.35 -17.09 -28.27
CA LYS A 282 -18.53 -17.79 -28.78
C LYS A 282 -19.21 -18.58 -27.67
N SER A 283 -20.50 -18.91 -27.83
CA SER A 283 -21.19 -19.76 -26.87
C SER A 283 -20.67 -21.19 -26.90
N TYR A 284 -20.89 -21.95 -25.83
CA TYR A 284 -20.60 -23.38 -25.78
C TYR A 284 -21.11 -24.14 -27.00
N ASP A 285 -22.36 -23.92 -27.42
CA ASP A 285 -22.95 -24.64 -28.55
C ASP A 285 -22.21 -24.36 -29.87
N GLN A 286 -21.84 -23.10 -30.11
CA GLN A 286 -21.10 -22.70 -31.30
C GLN A 286 -19.68 -23.27 -31.31
N ALA A 287 -19.02 -23.24 -30.16
CA ALA A 287 -17.67 -23.78 -29.99
C ALA A 287 -17.66 -25.31 -30.17
N MET A 288 -18.60 -26.02 -29.56
CA MET A 288 -18.74 -27.47 -29.68
C MET A 288 -19.07 -27.89 -31.12
N GLN A 289 -20.01 -27.20 -31.79
CA GLN A 289 -20.34 -27.50 -33.18
C GLN A 289 -19.14 -27.32 -34.11
N ALA A 290 -18.30 -26.31 -33.86
CA ALA A 290 -17.06 -26.15 -34.58
C ALA A 290 -16.11 -27.32 -34.28
N PHE A 291 -15.89 -27.64 -33.01
CA PHE A 291 -15.05 -28.76 -32.57
C PHE A 291 -15.52 -30.13 -33.07
N GLU A 292 -16.81 -30.38 -33.24
CA GLU A 292 -17.28 -31.66 -33.79
C GLU A 292 -16.83 -31.88 -35.24
N LYS A 293 -16.66 -30.81 -36.02
CA LYS A 293 -16.07 -30.91 -37.36
C LYS A 293 -14.60 -31.33 -37.29
N LEU A 294 -13.91 -30.87 -36.24
CA LEU A 294 -12.55 -31.27 -35.88
C LEU A 294 -12.49 -32.73 -35.45
N ALA A 295 -13.36 -33.17 -34.55
CA ALA A 295 -13.34 -34.53 -34.00
C ALA A 295 -13.59 -35.63 -35.07
N ARG A 296 -14.18 -35.27 -36.21
CA ARG A 296 -14.38 -36.17 -37.37
C ARG A 296 -13.11 -36.41 -38.19
N ASN A 297 -12.05 -35.65 -37.93
CA ASN A 297 -10.79 -35.78 -38.63
C ASN A 297 -10.04 -37.06 -38.18
N PRO A 298 -9.58 -37.92 -39.12
CA PRO A 298 -8.85 -39.14 -38.80
C PRO A 298 -7.59 -38.94 -37.95
N GLY A 299 -6.91 -37.80 -38.09
CA GLY A 299 -5.72 -37.42 -37.30
C GLY A 299 -6.01 -37.20 -35.81
N PHE A 300 -7.27 -37.11 -35.40
CA PHE A 300 -7.66 -37.07 -33.99
C PHE A 300 -7.74 -38.46 -33.36
N LYS A 301 -7.76 -39.53 -34.16
CA LYS A 301 -7.85 -40.90 -33.66
C LYS A 301 -6.47 -41.37 -33.16
N MET A 302 -6.22 -41.12 -31.89
CA MET A 302 -5.09 -41.69 -31.16
C MET A 302 -5.38 -43.12 -30.74
N ASN A 303 -4.35 -43.95 -30.63
CA ASN A 303 -4.49 -45.29 -30.06
C ASN A 303 -4.65 -45.21 -28.53
N GLN A 304 -5.10 -46.31 -27.91
CA GLN A 304 -5.40 -46.37 -26.48
C GLN A 304 -4.17 -46.13 -25.59
N LYS A 305 -2.97 -46.49 -26.05
CA LYS A 305 -1.73 -46.27 -25.30
C LYS A 305 -1.39 -44.78 -25.25
N ASP A 306 -1.54 -44.10 -26.38
CA ASP A 306 -1.27 -42.67 -26.51
C ASP A 306 -2.27 -41.85 -25.70
N THR A 307 -3.57 -42.15 -25.79
CA THR A 307 -4.59 -41.44 -25.00
C THR A 307 -4.42 -41.65 -23.49
N ALA A 308 -4.03 -42.85 -23.06
CA ALA A 308 -3.72 -43.13 -21.65
C ALA A 308 -2.49 -42.36 -21.17
N ALA A 309 -1.43 -42.29 -21.99
CA ALA A 309 -0.22 -41.53 -21.65
C ALA A 309 -0.49 -40.02 -21.54
N ILE A 310 -1.29 -39.47 -22.46
CA ILE A 310 -1.71 -38.06 -22.43
C ILE A 310 -2.57 -37.78 -21.19
N ALA A 311 -3.55 -38.64 -20.89
CA ALA A 311 -4.39 -38.48 -19.71
C ALA A 311 -3.56 -38.53 -18.42
N GLN A 312 -2.58 -39.44 -18.34
CA GLN A 312 -1.65 -39.49 -17.20
C GLN A 312 -0.80 -38.22 -17.10
N ALA A 313 -0.26 -37.72 -18.22
CA ALA A 313 0.52 -36.49 -18.24
C ALA A 313 -0.29 -35.27 -17.77
N LEU A 314 -1.54 -35.13 -18.22
CA LEU A 314 -2.44 -34.06 -17.81
C LEU A 314 -2.85 -34.17 -16.34
N ASN A 315 -3.06 -35.39 -15.82
CA ASN A 315 -3.36 -35.61 -14.41
C ASN A 315 -2.14 -35.42 -13.49
N ALA A 316 -0.92 -35.58 -14.01
CA ALA A 316 0.34 -35.36 -13.30
C ALA A 316 0.86 -33.92 -13.42
N LEU A 317 0.04 -33.00 -13.96
CA LEU A 317 0.40 -31.59 -14.14
C LEU A 317 0.74 -30.93 -12.79
N ASP A 318 1.86 -30.21 -12.74
CA ASP A 318 2.14 -29.33 -11.61
C ASP A 318 1.18 -28.15 -11.61
N VAL A 319 0.21 -28.21 -10.70
CA VAL A 319 -0.86 -27.22 -10.55
C VAL A 319 -0.31 -25.82 -10.28
N ALA A 320 0.78 -25.72 -9.53
CA ALA A 320 1.36 -24.43 -9.18
C ALA A 320 1.95 -23.73 -10.42
N THR A 321 2.77 -24.45 -11.19
CA THR A 321 3.34 -23.93 -12.46
C THR A 321 2.25 -23.62 -13.48
N TYR A 322 1.23 -24.48 -13.60
CA TYR A 322 0.10 -24.22 -14.51
C TYR A 322 -0.66 -22.94 -14.14
N ALA A 323 -1.01 -22.78 -12.86
CA ALA A 323 -1.73 -21.61 -12.38
C ALA A 323 -0.92 -20.32 -12.57
N ASP A 324 0.40 -20.34 -12.29
CA ASP A 324 1.28 -19.20 -12.52
C ASP A 324 1.35 -18.82 -14.01
N ASN A 325 1.57 -19.80 -14.89
CA ASN A 325 1.60 -19.57 -16.33
C ASN A 325 0.27 -19.02 -16.85
N ALA A 326 -0.86 -19.58 -16.41
CA ALA A 326 -2.19 -19.13 -16.78
C ALA A 326 -2.46 -17.69 -16.29
N MET A 327 -2.03 -17.35 -15.07
CA MET A 327 -2.14 -15.98 -14.54
C MET A 327 -1.28 -14.99 -15.32
N ARG A 328 -0.03 -15.35 -15.65
CA ARG A 328 0.88 -14.49 -16.43
C ARG A 328 0.35 -14.27 -17.84
N LEU A 329 -0.13 -15.32 -18.50
CA LEU A 329 -0.75 -15.20 -19.83
C LEU A 329 -2.06 -14.42 -19.78
N GLY A 330 -2.92 -14.68 -18.80
CA GLY A 330 -4.16 -13.91 -18.60
C GLY A 330 -3.86 -12.42 -18.42
N LYS A 331 -2.88 -12.06 -17.57
CA LYS A 331 -2.46 -10.67 -17.38
C LYS A 331 -1.92 -10.05 -18.69
N ALA A 332 -1.15 -10.81 -19.47
CA ALA A 332 -0.66 -10.34 -20.78
C ALA A 332 -1.79 -10.05 -21.77
N PHE A 333 -2.91 -10.78 -21.66
CA PHE A 333 -4.10 -10.63 -22.50
C PHE A 333 -5.17 -9.72 -21.89
N GLY A 334 -4.84 -8.93 -20.87
CA GLY A 334 -5.74 -7.92 -20.29
C GLY A 334 -6.72 -8.45 -19.24
N VAL A 335 -6.54 -9.66 -18.72
CA VAL A 335 -7.34 -10.17 -17.60
C VAL A 335 -6.85 -9.54 -16.30
N THR A 336 -7.66 -8.68 -15.69
CA THR A 336 -7.39 -8.06 -14.39
C THR A 336 -8.17 -8.78 -13.29
N GLY A 337 -7.51 -9.65 -12.52
CA GLY A 337 -8.11 -10.37 -11.38
C GLY A 337 -7.66 -11.82 -11.21
N LYS A 338 -8.07 -12.46 -10.10
CA LYS A 338 -7.87 -13.91 -9.87
C LYS A 338 -8.85 -14.70 -10.75
N ALA A 339 -8.47 -14.95 -12.00
CA ALA A 339 -9.41 -15.47 -12.99
C ALA A 339 -9.41 -16.99 -13.21
N VAL A 340 -8.67 -17.81 -12.45
CA VAL A 340 -8.64 -19.24 -12.76
C VAL A 340 -8.58 -20.11 -11.50
N GLN A 341 -9.66 -20.87 -11.23
CA GLN A 341 -9.52 -22.15 -10.52
C GLN A 341 -8.99 -23.17 -11.53
N ALA A 342 -7.67 -23.24 -11.62
CA ALA A 342 -6.96 -23.82 -12.77
C ALA A 342 -6.90 -25.37 -12.76
N THR A 343 -7.28 -26.04 -11.67
CA THR A 343 -7.09 -27.49 -11.53
C THR A 343 -8.07 -28.35 -12.33
N THR A 344 -9.26 -27.84 -12.64
CA THR A 344 -10.35 -28.56 -13.29
C THR A 344 -10.12 -28.77 -14.79
N LEU A 345 -9.45 -27.82 -15.47
CA LEU A 345 -9.36 -27.84 -16.93
C LEU A 345 -8.48 -29.00 -17.44
N ALA A 346 -7.33 -29.25 -16.81
CA ALA A 346 -6.43 -30.34 -17.18
C ALA A 346 -7.08 -31.72 -16.98
N GLN A 347 -7.79 -31.91 -15.86
CA GLN A 347 -8.52 -33.15 -15.57
C GLN A 347 -9.64 -33.41 -16.58
N LYS A 348 -10.37 -32.35 -16.96
CA LYS A 348 -11.43 -32.44 -17.97
C LYS A 348 -10.87 -32.71 -19.37
N ALA A 349 -9.70 -32.16 -19.70
CA ALA A 349 -8.98 -32.53 -20.92
C ALA A 349 -8.55 -34.01 -20.90
N ALA A 350 -8.01 -34.50 -19.76
CA ALA A 350 -7.66 -35.91 -19.59
C ALA A 350 -8.85 -36.84 -19.78
N SER A 351 -10.03 -36.45 -19.29
CA SER A 351 -11.29 -37.15 -19.56
C SER A 351 -11.63 -37.16 -21.05
N GLY A 352 -11.50 -36.02 -21.74
CA GLY A 352 -11.74 -35.92 -23.19
C GLY A 352 -10.87 -36.88 -24.00
N PHE A 353 -9.58 -37.00 -23.68
CA PHE A 353 -8.69 -37.95 -24.36
C PHE A 353 -8.97 -39.42 -24.02
N SER A 354 -9.30 -39.72 -22.75
CA SER A 354 -9.52 -41.11 -22.32
C SER A 354 -10.90 -41.67 -22.69
N THR A 355 -11.93 -40.84 -22.70
CA THR A 355 -13.33 -41.26 -22.89
C THR A 355 -13.95 -40.77 -24.20
N GLY A 356 -13.37 -39.75 -24.84
CA GLY A 356 -13.98 -39.05 -25.98
C GLY A 356 -15.01 -37.99 -25.59
N GLU A 357 -15.36 -37.86 -24.31
CA GLU A 357 -16.34 -36.89 -23.80
C GLU A 357 -15.69 -35.51 -23.58
N TRP A 358 -15.80 -34.63 -24.57
CA TRP A 358 -15.22 -33.27 -24.52
C TRP A 358 -16.12 -32.21 -23.87
N LYS A 359 -17.41 -32.52 -23.68
CA LYS A 359 -18.38 -31.61 -23.06
C LYS A 359 -17.92 -30.99 -21.74
N PRO A 360 -17.36 -31.75 -20.77
CA PRO A 360 -16.89 -31.17 -19.52
C PRO A 360 -15.79 -30.12 -19.70
N PHE A 361 -14.87 -30.35 -20.65
CA PHE A 361 -13.76 -29.43 -20.96
C PHE A 361 -14.28 -28.11 -21.53
N PHE A 362 -15.22 -28.17 -22.48
CA PHE A 362 -15.84 -26.97 -23.06
C PHE A 362 -16.61 -26.15 -22.03
N LEU A 363 -17.39 -26.79 -21.16
CA LEU A 363 -18.08 -26.09 -20.07
C LEU A 363 -17.10 -25.39 -19.10
N GLU A 364 -15.91 -25.93 -18.91
CA GLU A 364 -14.88 -25.26 -18.12
C GLU A 364 -14.29 -24.04 -18.83
N LEU A 365 -14.04 -24.12 -20.14
CA LEU A 365 -13.62 -22.97 -20.93
C LEU A 365 -14.68 -21.85 -20.91
N GLU A 366 -15.96 -22.21 -21.00
CA GLU A 366 -17.06 -21.25 -20.84
C GLU A 366 -17.08 -20.65 -19.43
N SER A 367 -16.87 -21.46 -18.38
CA SER A 367 -16.76 -20.95 -17.01
C SER A 367 -15.59 -19.97 -16.84
N ILE A 368 -14.44 -20.24 -17.47
CA ILE A 368 -13.29 -19.32 -17.48
C ILE A 368 -13.65 -18.02 -18.21
N ALA A 369 -14.34 -18.10 -19.34
CA ALA A 369 -14.79 -16.94 -20.10
C ALA A 369 -15.78 -16.08 -19.30
N VAL A 370 -16.76 -16.70 -18.63
CA VAL A 370 -17.77 -16.03 -17.80
C VAL A 370 -17.17 -15.42 -16.53
N GLY A 371 -16.14 -16.06 -15.96
CA GLY A 371 -15.44 -15.55 -14.78
C GLY A 371 -14.50 -14.37 -15.06
N ALA A 372 -14.23 -14.07 -16.33
CA ALA A 372 -13.39 -12.94 -16.74
C ALA A 372 -14.21 -11.66 -16.95
N LEU A 373 -13.57 -10.50 -16.83
CA LEU A 373 -14.20 -9.22 -17.16
C LEU A 373 -14.61 -9.18 -18.65
N VAL A 374 -15.70 -8.45 -18.93
CA VAL A 374 -16.20 -8.22 -20.30
C VAL A 374 -15.07 -7.60 -21.14
N GLY A 375 -14.67 -8.28 -22.22
CA GLY A 375 -13.53 -7.91 -23.07
C GLY A 375 -12.21 -8.64 -22.78
N ALA A 376 -12.08 -9.33 -21.65
CA ALA A 376 -10.91 -10.15 -21.33
C ALA A 376 -11.19 -11.67 -21.42
N ALA A 377 -12.43 -12.07 -21.68
CA ALA A 377 -12.87 -13.47 -21.75
C ALA A 377 -12.07 -14.31 -22.75
N ALA A 378 -11.83 -13.80 -23.96
CA ALA A 378 -11.06 -14.51 -24.98
C ALA A 378 -9.59 -14.68 -24.55
N GLY A 379 -9.03 -13.65 -23.90
CA GLY A 379 -7.70 -13.71 -23.30
C GLY A 379 -7.59 -14.73 -22.17
N ALA A 380 -8.59 -14.83 -21.31
CA ALA A 380 -8.63 -15.81 -20.22
C ALA A 380 -8.65 -17.25 -20.76
N VAL A 381 -9.52 -17.52 -21.74
CA VAL A 381 -9.64 -18.83 -22.41
C VAL A 381 -8.34 -19.21 -23.13
N LEU A 382 -7.76 -18.27 -23.89
CA LEU A 382 -6.49 -18.47 -24.59
C LEU A 382 -5.34 -18.71 -23.61
N GLY A 383 -5.25 -17.91 -22.54
CA GLY A 383 -4.22 -18.02 -21.52
C GLY A 383 -4.24 -19.37 -20.81
N ALA A 384 -5.44 -19.85 -20.43
CA ALA A 384 -5.63 -21.16 -19.82
C ALA A 384 -5.24 -22.31 -20.76
N GLY A 385 -5.59 -22.20 -22.05
CA GLY A 385 -5.23 -23.17 -23.08
C GLY A 385 -3.73 -23.22 -23.37
N LEU A 386 -3.10 -22.06 -23.56
CA LEU A 386 -1.65 -21.95 -23.78
C LEU A 386 -0.86 -22.44 -22.57
N ALA A 387 -1.27 -22.10 -21.35
CA ALA A 387 -0.63 -22.64 -20.15
C ALA A 387 -0.70 -24.18 -20.08
N LEU A 388 -1.80 -24.77 -20.57
CA LEU A 388 -2.02 -26.21 -20.50
C LEU A 388 -1.08 -26.95 -21.46
N VAL A 389 -0.93 -26.45 -22.70
CA VAL A 389 -0.04 -27.08 -23.69
C VAL A 389 1.45 -26.91 -23.38
N LEU A 390 1.81 -25.98 -22.50
CA LEU A 390 3.17 -25.86 -21.97
C LEU A 390 3.54 -26.94 -20.94
N ALA A 391 2.59 -27.81 -20.58
CA ALA A 391 2.86 -28.96 -19.71
C ALA A 391 3.97 -29.86 -20.30
N PRO A 392 4.99 -30.25 -19.51
CA PRO A 392 6.13 -31.02 -20.01
C PRO A 392 5.74 -32.31 -20.73
N GLY A 393 4.70 -33.01 -20.24
CA GLY A 393 4.23 -34.27 -20.82
C GLY A 393 3.52 -34.13 -22.17
N LEU A 394 3.33 -32.91 -22.68
CA LEU A 394 2.72 -32.66 -23.98
C LEU A 394 3.74 -32.33 -25.08
N ALA A 395 5.02 -32.18 -24.78
CA ALA A 395 6.02 -31.68 -25.73
C ALA A 395 6.59 -32.72 -26.72
N ALA A 396 6.12 -33.97 -26.72
CA ALA A 396 6.68 -35.02 -27.58
C ALA A 396 5.65 -36.11 -27.95
N GLY A 397 5.91 -36.80 -29.08
CA GLY A 397 5.09 -37.92 -29.56
C GLY A 397 3.62 -37.55 -29.70
N ALA A 398 2.72 -38.37 -29.13
CA ALA A 398 1.28 -38.10 -29.12
C ALA A 398 0.88 -36.81 -28.37
N GLY A 399 1.75 -36.28 -27.49
CA GLY A 399 1.55 -35.01 -26.80
C GLY A 399 1.47 -33.81 -27.74
N ILE A 400 2.18 -33.85 -28.88
CA ILE A 400 2.13 -32.77 -29.90
C ILE A 400 0.72 -32.70 -30.50
N ILE A 401 0.18 -33.86 -30.87
CA ILE A 401 -1.18 -33.97 -31.41
C ILE A 401 -2.19 -33.54 -30.35
N ALA A 402 -2.03 -33.97 -29.10
CA ALA A 402 -2.87 -33.55 -27.98
C ALA A 402 -2.86 -32.03 -27.77
N SER A 403 -1.70 -31.40 -27.91
CA SER A 403 -1.57 -29.94 -27.82
C SER A 403 -2.34 -29.24 -28.96
N GLY A 404 -2.26 -29.78 -30.18
CA GLY A 404 -3.05 -29.32 -31.32
C GLY A 404 -4.57 -29.44 -31.07
N VAL A 405 -5.01 -30.56 -30.48
CA VAL A 405 -6.42 -30.78 -30.08
C VAL A 405 -6.87 -29.75 -29.05
N ILE A 406 -6.07 -29.52 -28.00
CA ILE A 406 -6.37 -28.55 -26.94
C ILE A 406 -6.46 -27.14 -27.53
N LEU A 407 -5.49 -26.71 -28.35
CA LEU A 407 -5.50 -25.38 -28.96
C LEU A 407 -6.63 -25.23 -29.98
N ALA A 408 -6.98 -26.26 -30.73
CA ALA A 408 -8.14 -26.22 -31.61
C ALA A 408 -9.45 -26.07 -30.81
N ALA A 409 -9.62 -26.80 -29.72
CA ALA A 409 -10.77 -26.64 -28.82
C ALA A 409 -10.84 -25.23 -28.23
N VAL A 410 -9.73 -24.68 -27.76
CA VAL A 410 -9.63 -23.30 -27.25
C VAL A 410 -9.94 -22.28 -28.35
N SER A 411 -9.42 -22.50 -29.57
CA SER A 411 -9.65 -21.63 -30.73
C SER A 411 -11.12 -21.62 -31.15
N SER A 412 -11.84 -22.73 -30.99
CA SER A 412 -13.25 -22.81 -31.40
C SER A 412 -14.12 -21.73 -30.72
N TYR A 413 -13.77 -21.36 -29.49
CA TYR A 413 -14.37 -20.28 -28.70
C TYR A 413 -13.99 -18.88 -29.17
N ILE A 414 -12.89 -18.71 -29.91
CA ILE A 414 -12.27 -17.42 -30.20
C ILE A 414 -12.34 -17.12 -31.69
N ASP A 415 -11.74 -17.98 -32.51
CA ASP A 415 -11.49 -17.75 -33.94
C ASP A 415 -11.56 -19.07 -34.73
N ALA A 416 -12.47 -19.14 -35.71
CA ALA A 416 -12.67 -20.35 -36.50
C ALA A 416 -11.51 -20.64 -37.47
N GLN A 417 -10.78 -19.61 -37.88
CA GLN A 417 -9.67 -19.70 -38.83
C GLN A 417 -8.40 -20.22 -38.16
N ALA A 418 -8.14 -19.76 -36.94
CA ALA A 418 -7.08 -20.32 -36.09
C ALA A 418 -7.37 -21.80 -35.75
N MET A 419 -8.63 -22.12 -35.41
CA MET A 419 -9.07 -23.49 -35.14
C MET A 419 -8.78 -24.41 -36.33
N GLU A 420 -9.11 -24.00 -37.55
CA GLU A 420 -8.85 -24.79 -38.76
C GLU A 420 -7.35 -24.94 -39.04
N SER A 421 -6.53 -23.94 -38.68
CA SER A 421 -5.07 -24.05 -38.79
C SER A 421 -4.51 -25.13 -37.85
N PHE A 422 -5.01 -25.22 -36.61
CA PHE A 422 -4.65 -26.32 -35.71
C PHE A 422 -5.21 -27.66 -36.17
N ASN A 423 -6.39 -27.70 -36.78
CA ASN A 423 -6.98 -28.91 -37.38
C ASN A 423 -6.09 -29.52 -38.47
N GLN A 424 -5.66 -28.67 -39.41
CA GLN A 424 -4.82 -29.06 -40.54
C GLN A 424 -3.45 -29.53 -40.08
N MET A 425 -2.93 -28.96 -39.00
CA MET A 425 -1.70 -29.46 -38.38
C MET A 425 -1.87 -30.88 -37.82
N VAL A 426 -2.94 -31.11 -37.05
CA VAL A 426 -3.24 -32.44 -36.50
C VAL A 426 -3.40 -33.47 -37.61
N LEU A 427 -3.99 -33.11 -38.76
CA LEU A 427 -4.01 -33.95 -39.96
C LEU A 427 -2.59 -34.32 -40.42
N ASN A 428 -1.75 -33.31 -40.62
CA ASN A 428 -0.44 -33.47 -41.23
C ASN A 428 0.52 -34.25 -40.32
N ALA A 429 0.44 -34.07 -39.00
CA ALA A 429 1.28 -34.76 -38.02
C ALA A 429 1.00 -36.26 -37.89
N VAL A 430 -0.17 -36.73 -38.33
CA VAL A 430 -0.53 -38.16 -38.36
C VAL A 430 -0.27 -38.79 -39.73
N ALA A 431 -0.17 -37.98 -40.79
CA ALA A 431 0.13 -38.43 -42.16
C ALA A 431 1.64 -38.59 -42.45
N SER A 432 2.50 -38.00 -41.62
CA SER A 432 3.97 -38.13 -41.61
C SER A 432 4.44 -39.25 -40.71
#